data_AF-A0A832R1N2-F1
#
_entry.id   AF-A0A832R1N2-F1
#
_cell.length_a   1.000
_cell.length_b   1.000
_cell.length_c   1.000
_cell.angle_alpha   90.00
_cell.angle_beta   90.00
_cell.angle_gamma   90.00
#
_symmetry.space_group_name_H-M   'P 1'
#
loop_
_entity.id
_entity.type
_entity.pdbx_description
1 polymer ?
#
loop_
_entity_poly.entity_id
_entity_poly.type
_entity_poly.pdbx_seq_one_letter_code
_entity_poly.pdbx_strand_id
1 'polypeptide(L)'
;NNFENYGIKNFFLDFKVYGKNGVMGMFENSEELTGEELLIIIEAVAATQEQADTICGFARSTLLHFGYEGRVSTAGNLAFPFSPSDSKMGEVYEFCVYHLMKVEDPIKIFPIRYIQF
;
A
#
# COMPACT_ATOMS: atom_id res chain seq x y z
N ASN A 1 1.56 19.82 2.61
CA ASN A 1 0.61 18.70 2.50
C ASN A 1 -0.36 19.03 1.37
N ASN A 2 -0.41 18.25 0.29
CA ASN A 2 -1.21 18.58 -0.91
C ASN A 2 -2.73 18.60 -0.67
N PHE A 3 -3.20 17.98 0.42
CA PHE A 3 -4.62 17.83 0.70
C PHE A 3 -5.15 18.74 1.81
N GLU A 4 -4.27 19.52 2.43
CA GLU A 4 -4.60 20.36 3.60
C GLU A 4 -5.64 21.44 3.28
N ASN A 5 -5.52 22.07 2.11
CA ASN A 5 -6.48 23.07 1.61
C ASN A 5 -7.85 22.46 1.27
N TYR A 6 -7.93 21.14 1.13
CA TYR A 6 -9.18 20.40 0.88
C TYR A 6 -9.81 19.85 2.17
N GLY A 7 -9.25 20.17 3.34
CA GLY A 7 -9.73 19.71 4.64
C GLY A 7 -9.44 18.23 4.93
N ILE A 8 -8.68 17.55 4.07
CA ILE A 8 -8.32 16.14 4.25
C ILE A 8 -7.05 16.08 5.10
N LYS A 9 -7.22 15.78 6.40
CA LYS A 9 -6.13 15.78 7.38
C LYS A 9 -5.69 14.38 7.81
N ASN A 10 -6.65 13.45 7.90
CA ASN A 10 -6.42 12.07 8.33
C ASN A 10 -6.72 11.13 7.16
N PHE A 11 -5.65 10.63 6.54
CA PHE A 11 -5.74 9.61 5.51
C PHE A 11 -4.55 8.68 5.63
N PHE A 12 -4.69 7.49 5.09
CA PHE A 12 -3.63 6.50 4.93
C PHE A 12 -3.38 6.32 3.44
N LEU A 13 -2.12 6.43 3.04
CA LEU A 13 -1.68 6.18 1.67
C LEU A 13 -0.47 5.26 1.73
N ASP A 14 -0.61 4.05 1.17
CA ASP A 14 0.43 3.04 1.18
C ASP A 14 0.74 2.54 -0.23
N PHE A 15 1.98 2.08 -0.40
CA PHE A 15 2.51 1.59 -1.67
C PHE A 15 3.12 0.22 -1.44
N LYS A 16 2.43 -0.81 -1.93
CA LYS A 16 2.95 -2.18 -1.90
C LYS A 16 3.62 -2.47 -3.23
N VAL A 17 4.90 -2.82 -3.17
CA VAL A 17 5.70 -3.16 -4.34
C VAL A 17 5.88 -4.67 -4.40
N TYR A 18 5.43 -5.26 -5.51
CA TYR A 18 5.50 -6.70 -5.75
C TYR A 18 6.29 -7.00 -7.01
N GLY A 19 6.88 -8.20 -7.02
CA GLY A 19 7.37 -8.83 -8.24
C GLY A 19 8.48 -8.03 -8.89
N LYS A 20 9.68 -8.10 -8.31
CA LYS A 20 10.91 -7.77 -9.05
C LYS A 20 11.19 -8.92 -10.02
N ASN A 21 11.28 -8.61 -11.32
CA ASN A 21 11.52 -9.60 -12.39
C ASN A 21 10.40 -10.65 -12.52
N GLY A 22 9.14 -10.25 -12.29
CA GLY A 22 7.99 -11.15 -12.37
C GLY A 22 7.71 -11.73 -13.77
N VAL A 23 8.02 -10.97 -14.84
CA VAL A 23 7.93 -11.44 -16.23
C VAL A 23 9.33 -11.61 -16.82
N MET A 24 10.17 -10.58 -16.72
CA MET A 24 11.48 -10.58 -17.40
C MET A 24 12.54 -11.51 -16.78
N GLY A 25 12.31 -12.07 -15.59
CA GLY A 25 13.23 -13.00 -14.93
C GLY A 25 13.47 -14.31 -15.69
N MET A 26 12.69 -14.60 -16.74
CA MET A 26 12.84 -15.80 -17.57
C MET A 26 13.87 -15.68 -18.71
N PHE A 27 14.44 -14.49 -18.94
CA PHE A 27 15.43 -14.26 -20.00
C PHE A 27 16.88 -14.34 -19.48
N GLU A 28 17.79 -14.77 -20.36
CA GLU A 28 19.23 -14.82 -20.08
C GLU A 28 19.77 -13.40 -19.79
N ASN A 29 20.60 -13.26 -18.74
CA ASN A 29 21.15 -12.00 -18.18
C ASN A 29 20.25 -11.19 -17.23
N SER A 30 19.11 -11.72 -16.78
CA SER A 30 18.23 -11.03 -15.81
C SER A 30 18.83 -10.82 -14.40
N GLU A 31 19.95 -11.49 -14.09
CA GLU A 31 20.66 -11.38 -12.80
C GLU A 31 21.47 -10.08 -12.65
N GLU A 32 21.81 -9.40 -13.75
CA GLU A 32 22.65 -8.18 -13.72
C GLU A 32 21.86 -6.88 -13.50
N LEU A 33 20.52 -6.93 -13.51
CA LEU A 33 19.68 -5.75 -13.47
C LEU A 33 19.00 -5.59 -12.10
N THR A 34 19.04 -4.37 -11.55
CA THR A 34 18.29 -3.99 -10.34
C THR A 34 16.80 -3.82 -10.63
N GLY A 35 16.14 -4.87 -11.13
CA GLY A 35 14.69 -4.96 -11.32
C GLY A 35 14.23 -4.32 -12.62
N GLU A 36 13.79 -5.16 -13.56
CA GLU A 36 13.32 -4.69 -14.87
C GLU A 36 11.85 -4.24 -14.84
N GLU A 37 11.07 -4.84 -13.95
CA GLU A 37 9.64 -4.60 -13.82
C GLU A 37 9.22 -4.70 -12.36
N LEU A 38 8.18 -3.95 -12.00
CA LEU A 38 7.54 -3.94 -10.68
C LEU A 38 6.03 -3.77 -10.85
N LEU A 39 5.26 -4.48 -10.03
CA LEU A 39 3.85 -4.19 -9.80
C LEU A 39 3.72 -3.33 -8.54
N ILE A 40 3.00 -2.20 -8.63
CA ILE A 40 2.73 -1.33 -7.49
C ILE A 40 1.23 -1.34 -7.21
N ILE A 41 0.84 -1.67 -5.97
CA ILE A 41 -0.52 -1.50 -5.47
C ILE A 41 -0.54 -0.25 -4.59
N ILE A 42 -1.40 0.71 -4.96
CA ILE A 42 -1.60 1.96 -4.23
C ILE A 42 -2.89 1.83 -3.44
N GLU A 43 -2.81 1.99 -2.12
CA GLU A 43 -3.97 1.95 -1.23
C GLU A 43 -4.18 3.33 -0.61
N ALA A 44 -5.34 3.92 -0.86
CA ALA A 44 -5.76 5.17 -0.23
C ALA A 44 -6.99 4.92 0.62
N VAL A 45 -6.91 5.26 1.90
CA VAL A 45 -8.00 5.17 2.86
C VAL A 45 -8.22 6.56 3.46
N ALA A 46 -9.47 7.00 3.49
CA ALA A 46 -9.87 8.29 4.03
C ALA A 46 -11.25 8.19 4.66
N ALA A 47 -11.72 9.28 5.29
CA ALA A 47 -13.01 9.31 5.97
C ALA A 47 -14.22 9.11 5.04
N THR A 48 -14.07 9.42 3.74
CA THR A 48 -15.10 9.17 2.72
C THR A 48 -14.48 8.57 1.47
N GLN A 49 -15.29 7.84 0.69
CA GLN A 49 -14.85 7.26 -0.58
C GLN A 49 -14.38 8.33 -1.57
N GLU A 50 -15.01 9.51 -1.58
CA GLU A 50 -14.62 10.62 -2.45
C GLU A 50 -13.20 11.15 -2.11
N GLN A 51 -12.87 11.24 -0.82
CA GLN A 51 -11.53 11.62 -0.39
C GLN A 51 -10.51 10.54 -0.77
N ALA A 52 -10.84 9.26 -0.59
CA ALA A 52 -9.98 8.15 -0.98
C ALA A 52 -9.73 8.13 -2.50
N ASP A 53 -10.79 8.31 -3.31
CA ASP A 53 -10.72 8.43 -4.77
C ASP A 53 -9.81 9.61 -5.18
N THR A 54 -9.95 10.75 -4.50
CA THR A 54 -9.13 11.95 -4.74
C THR A 54 -7.65 11.70 -4.44
N ILE A 55 -7.34 11.09 -3.30
CA ILE A 55 -5.95 10.80 -2.90
C ILE A 55 -5.33 9.76 -3.83
N CYS A 56 -6.05 8.67 -4.13
CA CYS A 56 -5.58 7.62 -5.03
C CYS A 56 -5.33 8.15 -6.44
N GLY A 57 -6.29 8.91 -6.99
CA GLY A 57 -6.15 9.55 -8.30
C GLY A 57 -4.99 10.54 -8.36
N PHE A 58 -4.76 11.31 -7.29
CA PHE A 58 -3.62 12.21 -7.19
C PHE A 58 -2.29 11.45 -7.19
N ALA A 59 -2.17 10.38 -6.38
CA ALA A 59 -0.98 9.55 -6.31
C ALA A 59 -0.68 8.89 -7.66
N ARG A 60 -1.69 8.30 -8.30
CA ARG A 60 -1.60 7.69 -9.64
C ARG A 60 -1.14 8.71 -10.69
N SER A 61 -1.79 9.87 -10.77
CA SER A 61 -1.44 10.91 -11.73
C SER A 61 -0.01 11.43 -11.52
N THR A 62 0.38 11.61 -10.25
CA THR A 62 1.74 12.03 -9.89
C THR A 62 2.77 11.01 -10.38
N LEU A 63 2.59 9.72 -10.08
CA LEU A 63 3.52 8.68 -10.52
C LEU A 63 3.57 8.52 -12.04
N LEU A 64 2.42 8.62 -12.71
CA LEU A 64 2.31 8.54 -14.16
C LEU A 64 3.18 9.61 -14.85
N HIS A 65 3.32 10.79 -14.25
CA HIS A 65 4.02 11.93 -14.85
C HIS A 65 5.31 12.33 -14.13
N PHE A 66 5.69 11.63 -13.06
CA PHE A 66 6.87 11.97 -12.26
C PHE A 66 8.13 12.04 -13.13
N GLY A 67 8.87 13.14 -13.03
CA GLY A 67 10.13 13.32 -13.73
C GLY A 67 11.25 12.63 -12.97
N TYR A 68 12.08 11.86 -13.68
CA TYR A 68 13.30 11.26 -13.15
C TYR A 68 14.43 11.37 -14.17
N GLU A 69 15.67 11.32 -13.68
CA GLU A 69 16.86 11.40 -14.51
C GLU A 69 16.93 10.23 -15.50
N GLY A 70 17.27 10.50 -16.76
CA GLY A 70 17.36 9.47 -17.79
C GLY A 70 16.02 8.96 -18.33
N ARG A 71 14.90 9.64 -18.06
CA ARG A 71 13.59 9.29 -18.62
C ARG A 71 13.62 9.28 -20.15
N VAL A 72 13.36 8.10 -20.73
CA VAL A 72 13.28 7.90 -22.18
C VAL A 72 11.85 8.11 -22.72
N SER A 73 10.82 7.78 -21.93
CA SER A 73 9.41 7.85 -22.35
C SER A 73 8.88 9.29 -22.33
N THR A 74 8.25 9.72 -23.41
CA THR A 74 7.44 10.96 -23.48
C THR A 74 6.01 10.76 -22.98
N ALA A 75 5.57 9.50 -22.82
CA ALA A 75 4.26 9.10 -22.33
C ALA A 75 4.28 8.85 -20.81
N GLY A 76 3.28 8.13 -20.28
CA GLY A 76 3.18 7.81 -18.85
C GLY A 76 4.24 6.79 -18.38
N ASN A 77 4.60 6.86 -17.11
CA ASN A 77 5.56 5.96 -16.45
C ASN A 77 4.96 4.61 -16.02
N LEU A 78 3.63 4.49 -16.01
CA LEU A 78 2.91 3.33 -15.48
C LEU A 78 2.08 2.69 -16.59
N ALA A 79 1.97 1.36 -16.54
CA ALA A 79 0.98 0.59 -17.27
C ALA A 79 -0.11 0.12 -16.31
N PHE A 80 -1.37 0.14 -16.76
CA PHE A 80 -2.51 -0.29 -15.94
C PHE A 80 -3.03 -1.65 -16.44
N PRO A 81 -3.12 -2.66 -15.56
CA PRO A 81 -3.63 -3.97 -15.95
C PRO A 81 -5.15 -3.99 -16.20
N PHE A 82 -5.88 -3.00 -15.68
CA PHE A 82 -7.34 -2.93 -15.77
C PHE A 82 -7.83 -1.54 -16.18
N SER A 83 -9.06 -1.50 -16.69
CA SER A 83 -9.81 -0.28 -16.99
C SER A 83 -11.21 -0.39 -16.38
N PRO A 84 -11.59 0.46 -15.40
CA PRO A 84 -10.78 1.53 -14.81
C PRO A 84 -9.55 1.01 -14.05
N SER A 85 -8.51 1.84 -13.92
CA SER A 85 -7.28 1.48 -13.19
C SER A 85 -7.50 1.36 -11.68
N ASP A 86 -8.53 2.04 -11.17
CA ASP A 86 -8.80 2.22 -9.75
C ASP A 86 -10.04 1.41 -9.38
N SER A 87 -10.05 0.81 -8.19
CA SER A 87 -11.16 -0.01 -7.70
C SER A 87 -11.54 0.36 -6.26
N LYS A 88 -12.84 0.40 -5.97
CA LYS A 88 -13.37 0.71 -4.63
C LYS A 88 -13.42 -0.57 -3.81
N MET A 89 -12.55 -0.68 -2.81
CA MET A 89 -12.43 -1.89 -1.98
C MET A 89 -13.39 -1.91 -0.78
N GLY A 90 -14.16 -0.83 -0.57
CA GLY A 90 -15.12 -0.71 0.52
C GLY A 90 -14.49 -0.16 1.81
N GLU A 91 -15.22 -0.30 2.90
CA GLU A 91 -14.79 0.14 4.22
C GLU A 91 -13.67 -0.76 4.76
N VAL A 92 -12.73 -0.14 5.47
CA VAL A 92 -11.65 -0.84 6.19
C VAL A 92 -11.74 -0.50 7.67
N TYR A 93 -11.33 -1.43 8.52
CA TYR A 93 -11.46 -1.29 9.97
C TYR A 93 -10.14 -1.54 10.65
N GLU A 94 -9.88 -0.77 11.70
CA GLU A 94 -8.76 -0.99 12.61
C GLU A 94 -9.24 -1.79 13.83
N PHE A 95 -8.47 -2.80 14.22
CA PHE A 95 -8.74 -3.56 15.44
C PHE A 95 -7.97 -2.96 16.62
N CYS A 96 -8.69 -2.47 17.63
CA CYS A 96 -8.10 -1.90 18.83
C CYS A 96 -8.31 -2.82 20.05
N VAL A 97 -7.21 -3.28 20.65
CA VAL A 97 -7.25 -3.95 21.97
C VAL A 97 -6.99 -2.92 23.05
N TYR A 98 -8.01 -2.65 23.87
CA TYR A 98 -7.85 -1.77 25.03
C TYR A 98 -7.64 -2.60 26.31
N HIS A 99 -6.39 -2.66 26.78
CA HIS A 99 -6.04 -3.41 27.99
C HIS A 99 -6.28 -2.56 29.25
N LEU A 100 -7.44 -2.77 29.89
CA LEU A 100 -7.89 -1.96 31.03
C LEU A 100 -7.05 -2.14 32.31
N MET A 101 -6.59 -3.35 32.58
CA MET A 101 -5.89 -3.67 33.83
C MET A 101 -4.38 -3.49 33.64
N LYS A 102 -3.69 -2.74 34.49
CA LYS A 102 -2.22 -2.75 34.47
C LYS A 102 -1.75 -4.03 35.15
N VAL A 103 -1.05 -4.89 34.41
CA VAL A 103 -0.46 -6.13 34.92
C VAL A 103 1.04 -6.14 34.61
N GLU A 104 1.84 -6.68 35.52
CA GLU A 104 3.29 -6.83 35.31
C GLU A 104 3.61 -7.97 34.34
N ASP A 105 2.73 -8.98 34.28
CA ASP A 105 2.88 -10.17 33.43
C ASP A 105 1.52 -10.49 32.76
N PRO A 106 1.46 -10.52 31.41
CA PRO A 106 0.22 -10.72 30.67
C PRO A 106 -0.42 -12.10 30.86
N ILE A 107 0.32 -13.13 31.26
CA ILE A 107 -0.19 -14.51 31.38
C ILE A 107 -0.53 -14.89 32.83
N LYS A 108 -0.07 -14.12 33.82
CA LYS A 108 -0.21 -14.45 35.25
C LYS A 108 -1.67 -14.57 35.72
N ILE A 109 -2.59 -13.86 35.08
CA ILE A 109 -4.03 -13.87 35.40
C ILE A 109 -4.79 -15.05 34.74
N PHE A 110 -4.13 -15.83 33.88
CA PHE A 110 -4.71 -16.99 33.19
C PHE A 110 -3.93 -18.28 33.52
N PRO A 111 -4.01 -18.79 34.77
CA PRO A 111 -3.26 -19.98 35.17
C PRO A 111 -3.74 -21.22 34.39
N ILE A 112 -2.82 -21.93 33.76
CA ILE A 112 -3.07 -23.20 33.10
C ILE A 112 -2.55 -24.37 33.92
N ARG A 113 -3.26 -25.50 33.89
CA ARG A 113 -2.84 -26.75 34.53
C ARG A 113 -2.72 -27.83 33.45
N TYR A 114 -1.52 -28.37 33.28
CA TYR A 114 -1.31 -29.54 32.44
C TYR A 114 -1.75 -30.80 33.18
N ILE A 115 -2.53 -31.63 32.51
CA ILE A 115 -2.93 -32.96 33.00
C ILE A 115 -2.32 -33.96 32.03
N GLN A 116 -1.52 -34.89 32.55
CA GLN A 116 -0.90 -35.97 31.80
C GLN A 116 -1.58 -37.27 32.23
N PHE A 117 -2.03 -38.05 31.24
CA PHE A 117 -2.70 -39.34 31.45
C PHE A 117 -1.69 -40.48 31.41
#